data_AF-A0A2B9E9F9-F1
#
_entry.id   AF-A0A2B9E9F9-F1
#
_cell.length_a   1.000
_cell.length_b   1.000
_cell.length_c   1.000
_cell.angle_alpha   90.00
_cell.angle_beta   90.00
_cell.angle_gamma   90.00
#
_symmetry.space_group_name_H-M   'P 1'
#
loop_
_entity.id
_entity.type
_entity.pdbx_description
1 polymer ?
#
loop_
_entity_poly.entity_id
_entity_poly.type
_entity_poly.pdbx_seq_one_letter_code
_entity_poly.pdbx_strand_id
1 'polypeptide(L)'
;MVQDNYDLLCLGGMLKDLKEDKKQELWIVGNNLKYSEETWKRIKNHFGTTHVIPRFISNSSFSLDGLNPMNARIILLDTWWQNKNAVNLLKSFIPLARQCRQISNI
;
A
#
# COMPACT_ATOMS: atom_id res chain seq x y z
N MET A 1 -18.66 -8.53 5.64
CA MET A 1 -19.12 -9.55 4.66
C MET A 1 -19.16 -9.04 3.23
N VAL A 2 -19.81 -7.91 2.89
CA VAL A 2 -19.78 -7.36 1.51
C VAL A 2 -18.55 -6.47 1.26
N GLN A 3 -18.16 -5.66 2.25
CA GLN A 3 -17.03 -4.73 2.15
C GLN A 3 -15.68 -5.46 1.97
N ASP A 4 -15.43 -6.50 2.77
CA ASP A 4 -14.16 -7.26 2.75
C ASP A 4 -13.93 -7.90 1.36
N ASN A 5 -15.00 -8.44 0.75
CA ASN A 5 -14.94 -9.00 -0.60
C ASN A 5 -14.67 -7.93 -1.66
N TYR A 6 -15.22 -6.72 -1.51
CA TYR A 6 -14.99 -5.64 -2.45
C TYR A 6 -13.56 -5.08 -2.36
N ASP A 7 -13.03 -4.94 -1.14
CA ASP A 7 -11.65 -4.49 -0.93
C ASP A 7 -10.65 -5.51 -1.45
N LEU A 8 -10.91 -6.81 -1.27
CA LEU A 8 -10.11 -7.89 -1.87
C LEU A 8 -10.20 -7.90 -3.40
N LEU A 9 -11.39 -7.69 -3.99
CA LEU A 9 -11.54 -7.58 -5.44
C LEU A 9 -10.76 -6.38 -6.00
N CYS A 10 -10.84 -5.23 -5.33
CA CYS A 10 -10.09 -4.03 -5.69
C CYS A 10 -8.58 -4.27 -5.60
N LEU A 11 -8.12 -4.89 -4.52
CA LEU A 11 -6.72 -5.24 -4.32
C LEU A 11 -6.23 -6.21 -5.40
N GLY A 12 -7.02 -7.22 -5.75
CA GLY A 12 -6.70 -8.17 -6.82
C GLY A 12 -6.56 -7.50 -8.19
N GLY A 13 -7.47 -6.59 -8.54
CA GLY A 13 -7.36 -5.78 -9.76
C GLY A 13 -6.10 -4.91 -9.76
N MET A 14 -5.83 -4.24 -8.64
CA MET A 14 -4.66 -3.41 -8.48
C MET A 14 -3.34 -4.17 -8.67
N LEU A 15 -3.23 -5.37 -8.11
CA LEU A 15 -2.05 -6.24 -8.24
C LEU A 15 -1.85 -6.77 -9.66
N LYS A 16 -2.93 -6.93 -10.43
CA LYS A 16 -2.86 -7.29 -11.86
C LYS A 16 -2.32 -6.12 -12.68
N ASP A 17 -2.82 -4.91 -12.47
CA ASP A 17 -2.33 -3.73 -13.20
C ASP A 17 -0.83 -3.47 -12.94
N LEU A 18 -0.36 -3.70 -11.70
CA LEU A 18 1.05 -3.60 -11.34
C LEU A 18 1.94 -4.62 -12.10
N LYS A 19 1.35 -5.71 -12.60
CA LYS A 19 2.04 -6.66 -13.48
C LYS A 19 2.29 -6.08 -14.87
N GLU A 20 1.33 -5.31 -15.36
CA GLU A 20 1.29 -4.80 -16.73
C GLU A 20 2.14 -3.53 -16.88
N ASP A 21 2.16 -2.68 -15.85
CA ASP A 21 2.94 -1.43 -15.85
C ASP A 21 4.09 -1.50 -14.83
N LYS A 22 5.29 -1.88 -15.32
CA LYS A 22 6.52 -1.97 -14.52
C LYS A 22 7.00 -0.62 -13.96
N LYS A 23 6.45 0.51 -14.40
CA LYS A 23 6.79 1.83 -13.83
C LYS A 23 6.02 2.12 -12.55
N GLN A 24 4.94 1.39 -12.29
CA GLN A 24 4.12 1.57 -11.10
C GLN A 24 4.75 0.84 -9.92
N GLU A 25 4.71 1.50 -8.76
CA GLU A 25 5.21 0.94 -7.51
C GLU A 25 4.04 0.65 -6.56
N LEU A 26 4.14 -0.44 -5.80
CA LEU A 26 3.23 -0.71 -4.69
C LEU A 26 3.86 -0.19 -3.40
N TRP A 27 3.20 0.73 -2.71
CA TRP A 27 3.62 1.21 -1.39
C TRP A 27 2.68 0.66 -0.33
N ILE A 28 3.25 0.07 0.72
CA ILE A 28 2.50 -0.43 1.88
C ILE A 28 2.87 0.42 3.07
N VAL A 29 1.90 1.17 3.56
CA VAL A 29 2.04 2.07 4.71
C VAL A 29 1.43 1.37 5.92
N GLY A 30 2.24 1.14 6.94
CA GLY A 30 1.81 0.45 8.15
C GLY A 30 2.63 0.83 9.36
N ASN A 31 2.18 0.39 10.54
CA ASN A 31 2.73 0.80 11.83
C ASN A 31 4.21 0.48 11.99
N ASN A 32 4.59 -0.75 11.64
CA ASN A 32 5.96 -1.20 11.67
C ASN A 32 6.23 -2.14 10.51
N LEU A 33 7.50 -2.27 10.14
CA LEU A 33 7.95 -3.05 8.99
C LEU A 33 7.48 -4.51 9.10
N LYS A 34 7.65 -5.13 10.27
CA LYS A 34 7.30 -6.54 10.51
C LYS A 34 5.82 -6.82 10.24
N TYR A 35 4.93 -5.94 10.72
CA TYR A 35 3.49 -6.06 10.51
C TYR A 35 3.12 -5.90 9.03
N SER A 36 3.72 -4.91 8.36
CA SER A 36 3.52 -4.70 6.93
C SER A 36 4.01 -5.88 6.09
N GLU A 37 5.13 -6.49 6.45
CA GLU A 37 5.67 -7.69 5.81
C GLU A 37 4.78 -8.92 6.03
N GLU A 38 4.30 -9.15 7.25
CA GLU A 38 3.38 -10.26 7.56
C GLU A 38 2.07 -10.12 6.79
N THR A 39 1.52 -8.91 6.73
CA THR A 39 0.31 -8.62 5.96
C THR A 39 0.56 -8.81 4.46
N TRP A 40 1.71 -8.35 3.95
CA TRP A 40 2.07 -8.60 2.56
C TRP A 40 2.23 -10.09 2.24
N LYS A 41 2.80 -10.89 3.14
CA LYS A 41 2.88 -12.35 2.95
C LYS A 41 1.48 -12.97 2.81
N ARG A 42 0.50 -12.53 3.59
CA ARG A 42 -0.90 -12.99 3.47
C ARG A 42 -1.51 -12.58 2.13
N ILE A 43 -1.35 -11.33 1.72
CA ILE A 43 -1.79 -10.82 0.40
C ILE A 43 -1.16 -11.66 -0.72
N LYS A 44 0.16 -11.86 -0.65
CA LYS A 44 0.93 -12.62 -1.62
C LYS A 44 0.39 -14.03 -1.78
N ASN A 45 0.15 -14.71 -0.65
CA ASN A 45 -0.38 -16.07 -0.62
C ASN A 45 -1.82 -16.13 -1.13
N HIS A 46 -2.66 -15.16 -0.78
CA HIS A 46 -4.06 -15.11 -1.19
C HIS A 46 -4.20 -14.91 -2.71
N PHE A 47 -3.44 -13.98 -3.30
CA PHE A 47 -3.56 -13.64 -4.73
C PHE A 47 -2.57 -14.40 -5.63
N GLY A 48 -1.63 -15.17 -5.07
CA GLY A 48 -0.57 -15.85 -5.83
C GLY A 48 0.38 -14.89 -6.55
N THR A 49 0.49 -13.64 -6.09
CA THR A 49 1.28 -12.59 -6.75
C THR A 49 2.76 -12.77 -6.45
N THR A 50 3.60 -13.01 -7.46
CA THR A 50 5.07 -13.12 -7.28
C THR A 50 5.86 -11.99 -7.94
N HIS A 51 5.21 -11.22 -8.81
CA HIS A 51 5.83 -10.17 -9.63
C HIS A 51 5.87 -8.79 -8.97
N VAL A 52 5.10 -8.57 -7.89
CA VAL A 52 5.08 -7.29 -7.17
C VAL A 52 6.05 -7.32 -6.01
N ILE A 53 6.94 -6.33 -5.96
CA ILE A 53 7.83 -6.07 -4.83
C ILE A 53 7.33 -4.77 -4.19
N PRO A 54 6.68 -4.83 -3.01
CA PRO A 54 6.20 -3.62 -2.36
C PRO A 54 7.35 -2.86 -1.72
N ARG A 55 7.21 -1.54 -1.67
CA ARG A 55 7.99 -0.66 -0.82
C ARG A 55 7.24 -0.46 0.49
N PHE A 56 7.88 -0.78 1.61
CA PHE A 56 7.30 -0.55 2.93
C PHE A 56 7.64 0.86 3.40
N ILE A 57 6.62 1.66 3.67
CA ILE A 57 6.75 3.05 4.10
C ILE A 57 6.47 3.11 5.60
N SER A 58 7.43 3.65 6.35
CA SER A 58 7.32 3.91 7.79
C SER A 58 7.00 5.38 8.06
N ASN A 59 6.94 5.78 9.32
CA ASN A 59 6.71 7.17 9.73
C ASN A 59 7.94 8.08 9.54
N SER A 60 9.03 7.57 9.00
CA SER A 60 10.23 8.35 8.75
C SER A 60 10.08 9.17 7.47
N SER A 61 10.32 10.48 7.54
CA SER A 61 10.34 11.37 6.36
C SER A 61 11.36 10.94 5.31
N PHE A 62 12.47 10.32 5.76
CA PHE A 62 13.50 9.78 4.87
C PHE A 62 12.99 8.60 4.03
N SER A 63 11.90 7.93 4.42
CA SER A 63 11.37 6.80 3.65
C SER A 63 10.69 7.22 2.34
N LEU A 64 10.38 8.52 2.19
CA LEU A 64 9.68 9.07 1.03
C LEU A 64 10.54 10.02 0.18
N ASP A 65 11.78 10.30 0.59
CA ASP A 65 12.66 11.20 -0.13
C ASP A 65 13.07 10.61 -1.50
N GLY A 66 13.02 11.44 -2.54
CA GLY A 66 13.29 11.04 -3.92
C GLY A 66 12.25 10.11 -4.58
N LEU A 67 11.16 9.77 -3.90
CA LEU A 67 10.11 8.92 -4.46
C LEU A 67 9.07 9.72 -5.26
N ASN A 68 8.58 9.13 -6.35
CA ASN A 68 7.54 9.72 -7.18
C ASN A 68 6.16 9.13 -6.87
N PRO A 69 5.29 9.83 -6.11
CA PRO A 69 3.96 9.33 -5.78
C PRO A 69 3.06 9.14 -7.01
N MET A 70 3.29 9.82 -8.13
CA MET A 70 2.43 9.71 -9.33
C MET A 70 2.37 8.30 -9.93
N ASN A 71 3.38 7.49 -9.66
CA ASN A 71 3.43 6.08 -10.07
C ASN A 71 3.08 5.12 -8.93
N ALA A 72 2.85 5.63 -7.73
CA ALA A 72 2.61 4.82 -6.55
C ALA A 72 1.13 4.41 -6.44
N ARG A 73 0.92 3.14 -6.12
CA ARG A 73 -0.33 2.62 -5.60
C ARG A 73 -0.14 2.35 -4.12
N ILE A 74 -0.89 3.05 -3.28
CA ILE A 74 -0.71 3.04 -1.84
C ILE A 74 -1.75 2.13 -1.19
N ILE A 75 -1.30 1.18 -0.39
CA ILE A 75 -2.09 0.43 0.58
C ILE A 75 -1.83 1.01 1.96
N LEU A 76 -2.87 1.50 2.61
CA LEU A 76 -2.85 1.93 3.99
C LEU A 76 -3.35 0.78 4.87
N LEU A 77 -2.51 0.25 5.74
CA LEU A 77 -2.87 -0.81 6.67
C LEU A 77 -3.52 -0.23 7.94
N ASP A 78 -4.70 -0.75 8.28
CA ASP A 78 -5.49 -0.39 9.46
C ASP A 78 -5.72 1.12 9.61
N THR A 79 -5.67 1.62 10.85
CA THR A 79 -5.87 3.03 11.20
C THR A 79 -4.55 3.76 11.49
N TRP A 80 -3.40 3.11 11.33
CA TRP A 80 -2.13 3.70 11.75
C TRP A 80 -1.76 4.96 10.96
N TRP A 81 -2.11 5.00 9.68
CA TRP A 81 -1.93 6.17 8.82
C TRP A 81 -2.68 7.42 9.32
N GLN A 82 -3.60 7.28 10.28
CA GLN A 82 -4.35 8.36 10.91
C GLN A 82 -3.59 9.04 12.07
N ASN A 83 -2.43 8.51 12.48
CA ASN A 83 -1.59 9.19 13.48
C ASN A 83 -1.05 10.52 12.90
N LYS A 84 -1.03 11.59 13.72
CA LYS A 84 -0.57 12.94 13.35
C LYS A 84 0.75 12.95 12.56
N ASN A 85 1.72 12.12 12.92
CA ASN A 85 3.01 12.06 12.22
C ASN A 85 2.89 11.43 10.83
N ALA A 86 2.13 10.34 10.71
CA ALA A 86 1.87 9.66 9.44
C ALA A 86 0.98 10.51 8.53
N VAL A 87 -0.05 11.17 9.07
CA VAL A 87 -0.91 12.09 8.32
C VAL A 87 -0.09 13.22 7.74
N ASN A 88 0.77 13.87 8.53
CA ASN A 88 1.61 14.96 8.04
C ASN A 88 2.56 14.50 6.93
N LEU A 89 3.12 13.29 7.07
CA LEU A 89 4.01 12.69 6.07
C LEU A 89 3.25 12.36 4.77
N LEU A 90 2.07 11.75 4.89
CA LEU A 90 1.30 11.21 3.76
C LEU A 90 0.42 12.26 3.08
N LYS A 91 0.11 13.39 3.74
CA LYS A 91 -0.79 14.45 3.24
C LYS A 91 -0.35 14.99 1.88
N SER A 92 0.96 15.04 1.62
CA SER A 92 1.50 15.49 0.33
C SER A 92 1.54 14.38 -0.73
N PHE A 93 1.57 13.11 -0.32
CA PHE A 93 1.78 11.98 -1.22
C PHE A 93 0.47 11.28 -1.62
N ILE A 94 -0.49 11.14 -0.70
CA ILE A 94 -1.78 10.50 -0.97
C ILE A 94 -2.54 11.18 -2.13
N PRO A 95 -2.64 12.52 -2.20
CA PRO A 95 -3.34 13.17 -3.31
C PRO A 95 -2.65 13.01 -4.67
N LEU A 96 -1.33 12.78 -4.66
CA LEU A 96 -0.52 12.58 -5.86
C LEU A 96 -0.45 11.10 -6.27
N ALA A 97 -0.86 10.19 -5.39
CA ALA A 97 -0.83 8.76 -5.66
C ALA A 97 -1.79 8.40 -6.79
N ARG A 98 -1.36 7.50 -7.68
CA ARG A 98 -2.24 6.97 -8.74
C ARG A 98 -3.47 6.29 -8.16
N GLN A 99 -3.29 5.63 -7.02
CA GLN A 99 -4.37 5.00 -6.28
C GLN A 99 -4.00 4.93 -4.81
N CYS A 100 -4.97 5.11 -3.91
CA CYS A 100 -4.79 4.93 -2.47
C CYS A 100 -6.00 4.17 -1.91
N ARG A 101 -5.75 3.10 -1.14
CA ARG A 101 -6.78 2.26 -0.54
C ARG A 101 -6.39 1.90 0.89
N GLN A 102 -7.37 1.94 1.79
CA GLN A 102 -7.22 1.40 3.13
C GLN A 102 -7.66 -0.06 3.15
N ILE A 103 -6.88 -0.91 3.82
CA ILE A 103 -7.21 -2.31 4.05
C ILE A 103 -7.08 -2.56 5.54
N SER A 104 -8.20 -2.97 6.15
CA SER A 104 -8.31 -3.16 7.59
C SER A 104 -8.25 -4.64 7.99
N ASN A 105 -8.50 -5.57 7.05
CA ASN A 105 -8.41 -7.00 7.32
C ASN A 105 -8.28 -7.79 6.01
N ILE A 106 -7.51 -8.89 6.05
CA ILE A 106 -7.34 -9.88 4.97
C ILE A 106 -7.33 -11.27 5.58
#